data_AF-A0A094GCM3-F1
#
_entry.id   AF-A0A094GCM3-F1
#
_cell.length_a   1.000
_cell.length_b   1.000
_cell.length_c   1.000
_cell.angle_alpha   90.00
_cell.angle_beta   90.00
_cell.angle_gamma   90.00
#
_symmetry.space_group_name_H-M   'P 1'
#
loop_
_entity.id
_entity.type
_entity.pdbx_description
1 polymer ?
#
loop_
_entity_poly.entity_id
_entity_poly.type
_entity_poly.pdbx_seq_one_letter_code
_entity_poly.pdbx_strand_id
1 'polypeptide(L)'
;MPAQPSQPMTTPSMSTIRIGDAPYDIAAVSKIPYIKSFIDFKSRADPLSTEFAHDAIPLFDIALKGIENGYRRCFRLLPANVLQYALLCETYDILGVHILRGQTIDYIIEGVKSNRGNYRPNSGHNKAAKAKARDAAFKLLYLILRGDFKDETRDPLKIFNAVLFLISDPITFKPNTREVVRAAWRTRFIASKEQIRRLDRQEETNAVKQAAKQAADDNGDITTDEEKYNEGFR
;
A
#
# COMPACT_ATOMS: atom_id res chain seq x y z
N MET A 1 49.24 39.88 -12.56
CA MET A 1 48.39 38.92 -13.30
C MET A 1 46.97 39.08 -12.77
N PRO A 2 45.96 39.41 -13.60
CA PRO A 2 44.60 39.54 -13.11
C PRO A 2 43.97 38.14 -12.94
N ALA A 3 43.29 37.95 -11.82
CA ALA A 3 42.58 36.73 -11.47
C ALA A 3 41.39 36.50 -12.42
N GLN A 4 41.27 35.27 -12.90
CA GLN A 4 40.20 34.80 -13.77
C GLN A 4 38.90 34.68 -12.94
N PRO A 5 37.76 35.24 -13.38
CA PRO A 5 36.50 35.07 -12.66
C PRO A 5 36.02 33.61 -12.77
N SER A 6 35.80 33.00 -11.61
CA SER A 6 35.19 31.68 -11.45
C SER A 6 33.81 31.66 -12.10
N GLN A 7 33.61 30.73 -13.04
CA GLN A 7 32.29 30.50 -13.62
C GLN A 7 31.31 30.03 -12.53
N PRO A 8 30.05 30.51 -12.52
CA PRO A 8 29.04 29.98 -11.63
C PRO A 8 28.82 28.50 -11.96
N MET A 9 28.93 27.64 -10.96
CA MET A 9 28.55 26.24 -11.04
C MET A 9 27.08 26.17 -11.49
N THR A 10 26.86 25.74 -12.73
CA THR A 10 25.53 25.38 -13.22
C THR A 10 25.01 24.27 -12.33
N THR A 11 24.03 24.59 -11.49
CA THR A 11 23.22 23.57 -10.83
C THR A 11 22.59 22.70 -11.93
N PRO A 12 22.63 21.36 -11.83
CA PRO A 12 22.00 20.52 -12.84
C PRO A 12 20.51 20.85 -12.83
N SER A 13 19.99 21.33 -13.95
CA SER A 13 18.57 21.57 -14.14
C SER A 13 17.84 20.23 -13.96
N MET A 14 17.29 20.00 -12.77
CA MET A 14 16.46 18.83 -12.54
C MET A 14 15.22 18.95 -13.43
N SER A 15 15.14 18.09 -14.45
CA SER A 15 13.98 18.04 -15.34
C SER A 15 12.76 17.63 -14.52
N THR A 16 11.67 18.38 -14.64
CA THR A 16 10.45 18.14 -13.85
C THR A 16 9.28 17.75 -14.76
N ILE A 17 8.37 16.96 -14.20
CA ILE A 17 7.08 16.66 -14.82
C ILE A 17 5.97 17.05 -13.85
N ARG A 18 4.96 17.76 -14.38
CA ARG A 18 3.71 18.04 -13.68
C ARG A 18 2.67 17.00 -14.05
N ILE A 19 2.02 16.41 -13.05
CA ILE A 19 0.87 15.50 -13.24
C ILE A 19 -0.31 16.13 -12.52
N GLY A 20 -1.25 16.69 -13.30
CA GLY A 20 -2.19 17.69 -12.81
C GLY A 20 -1.44 18.90 -12.26
N ASP A 21 -1.74 19.29 -11.03
CA ASP A 21 -1.12 20.46 -10.39
C ASP A 21 0.15 20.13 -9.60
N ALA A 22 0.50 18.85 -9.45
CA ALA A 22 1.61 18.41 -8.61
C ALA A 22 2.91 18.24 -9.44
N PRO A 23 4.04 18.83 -9.00
CA PRO A 23 5.34 18.64 -9.63
C PRO A 23 6.06 17.38 -9.10
N TYR A 24 6.75 16.67 -9.99
CA TYR A 24 7.54 15.48 -9.68
C TYR A 24 8.90 15.52 -10.39
N ASP A 25 9.90 14.93 -9.73
CA ASP A 25 11.20 14.65 -10.33
C ASP A 25 11.07 13.50 -11.34
N ILE A 26 11.50 13.75 -12.58
CA ILE A 26 11.52 12.75 -13.66
C ILE A 26 12.33 11.51 -13.26
N ALA A 27 13.44 11.66 -12.55
CA ALA A 27 14.27 10.53 -12.13
C ALA A 27 13.51 9.57 -11.18
N ALA A 28 12.61 10.11 -10.36
CA ALA A 28 11.77 9.31 -9.47
C ALA A 28 10.67 8.58 -10.24
N VAL A 29 9.96 9.28 -11.12
CA VAL A 29 8.74 8.75 -11.78
C VAL A 29 9.00 8.01 -13.09
N SER A 30 10.16 8.17 -13.72
CA SER A 30 10.55 7.45 -14.95
C SER A 30 10.73 5.94 -14.78
N LYS A 31 10.69 5.44 -13.54
CA LYS A 31 10.60 4.00 -13.24
C LYS A 31 9.21 3.43 -13.51
N ILE A 32 8.20 4.29 -13.66
CA ILE A 32 6.82 3.92 -13.96
C ILE A 32 6.67 3.79 -15.49
N PRO A 33 6.27 2.62 -16.03
CA PRO A 33 6.28 2.36 -17.47
C PRO A 33 5.52 3.38 -18.30
N TYR A 34 4.31 3.75 -17.86
CA TYR A 34 3.51 4.76 -18.56
C TYR A 34 4.19 6.13 -18.58
N ILE A 35 4.66 6.61 -17.43
CA ILE A 35 5.30 7.93 -17.31
C ILE A 35 6.58 7.98 -18.13
N LYS A 36 7.38 6.92 -18.10
CA LYS A 36 8.56 6.79 -18.97
C LYS A 36 8.18 6.93 -20.44
N SER A 37 7.17 6.19 -20.88
CA SER A 37 6.72 6.20 -22.28
C SER A 37 6.19 7.58 -22.69
N PHE A 38 5.47 8.25 -21.80
CA PHE A 38 4.98 9.61 -21.99
C PHE A 38 6.12 10.61 -22.18
N ILE A 39 7.12 10.58 -21.28
CA ILE A 39 8.28 11.47 -21.35
C ILE A 39 9.08 11.18 -22.63
N ASP A 40 9.39 9.91 -22.91
CA ASP A 40 10.13 9.50 -24.12
C ASP A 40 9.41 9.97 -25.40
N PHE A 41 8.07 9.94 -25.43
CA PHE A 41 7.28 10.45 -26.55
C PHE A 41 7.37 11.98 -26.68
N LYS A 42 7.19 12.71 -25.57
CA LYS A 42 7.25 14.18 -25.57
C LYS A 42 8.65 14.70 -25.90
N SER A 43 9.71 14.10 -25.36
CA SER A 43 11.09 14.48 -25.65
C SER A 43 11.47 14.25 -27.11
N ARG A 44 10.85 13.30 -27.81
CA ARG A 44 11.04 13.13 -29.27
C ARG A 44 10.33 14.21 -30.08
N ALA A 45 9.18 14.69 -29.60
CA ALA A 45 8.40 15.73 -30.27
C ALA A 45 9.01 17.13 -30.05
N ASP A 46 9.56 17.37 -28.85
CA ASP A 46 10.25 18.60 -28.48
C ASP A 46 11.51 18.28 -27.65
N PRO A 47 12.67 18.14 -28.32
CA PRO A 47 13.93 17.77 -27.66
C PRO A 47 14.50 18.82 -26.70
N LEU A 48 14.04 20.08 -26.77
CA LEU A 48 14.53 21.17 -25.93
C LEU A 48 13.67 21.36 -24.67
N SER A 49 12.53 20.67 -24.58
CA SER A 49 11.64 20.76 -23.43
C SER A 49 12.27 20.11 -22.19
N THR A 50 12.39 20.90 -21.12
CA THR A 50 12.83 20.44 -19.79
C THR A 50 11.68 20.32 -18.78
N GLU A 51 10.47 20.71 -19.19
CA GLU A 51 9.26 20.71 -18.38
C GLU A 51 8.13 19.97 -19.10
N PHE A 52 7.71 18.85 -18.53
CA PHE A 52 6.62 18.04 -19.09
C PHE A 52 5.33 18.26 -18.29
N ALA A 53 4.19 18.35 -18.96
CA ALA A 53 2.88 18.46 -18.32
C ALA A 53 1.97 17.33 -18.77
N HIS A 54 1.38 16.64 -17.80
CA HIS A 54 0.42 15.56 -17.97
C HIS A 54 -0.85 15.88 -17.18
N ASP A 55 -2.00 15.44 -17.66
CA ASP A 55 -3.28 15.58 -16.93
C ASP A 55 -3.25 14.86 -15.58
N ALA A 56 -4.17 15.22 -14.68
CA ALA A 56 -4.25 14.58 -13.38
C ALA A 56 -4.53 13.07 -13.51
N ILE A 57 -3.72 12.26 -12.82
CA ILE A 57 -3.95 10.81 -12.69
C ILE A 57 -4.55 10.55 -11.31
N PRO A 58 -5.76 9.95 -11.21
CA PRO A 58 -6.39 9.70 -9.93
C PRO A 58 -5.50 8.87 -8.99
N LEU A 59 -5.41 9.29 -7.72
CA LEU A 59 -4.63 8.63 -6.66
C LEU A 59 -3.14 8.39 -6.99
N PHE A 60 -2.56 9.15 -7.92
CA PHE A 60 -1.17 8.99 -8.36
C PHE A 60 -0.16 9.02 -7.19
N ASP A 61 -0.28 9.99 -6.28
CA ASP A 61 0.60 10.09 -5.10
C ASP A 61 0.59 8.84 -4.22
N ILE A 62 -0.59 8.22 -4.10
CA ILE A 62 -0.76 7.01 -3.29
C ILE A 62 -0.17 5.81 -4.03
N ALA A 63 -0.34 5.75 -5.34
CA ALA A 63 0.27 4.73 -6.19
C ALA A 63 1.81 4.83 -6.15
N LEU A 64 2.37 6.04 -6.29
CA LEU A 64 3.80 6.30 -6.22
C LEU A 64 4.38 5.86 -4.86
N LYS A 65 3.75 6.26 -3.75
CA LYS A 65 4.16 5.82 -2.41
C LYS A 65 4.11 4.30 -2.25
N GLY A 66 3.15 3.63 -2.88
CA GLY A 66 3.05 2.16 -2.91
C GLY A 66 4.21 1.51 -3.68
N ILE A 67 4.62 2.09 -4.80
CA ILE A 67 5.74 1.62 -5.64
C ILE A 67 7.07 1.80 -4.89
N GLU A 68 7.30 2.97 -4.29
CA GLU A 68 8.56 3.31 -3.65
C GLU A 68 8.76 2.61 -2.30
N ASN A 69 7.70 2.52 -1.49
CA ASN A 69 7.80 2.10 -0.09
C ASN A 69 7.12 0.76 0.21
N GLY A 70 6.44 0.17 -0.78
CA GLY A 70 5.66 -1.05 -0.71
C GLY A 70 4.16 -0.81 -0.48
N TYR A 71 3.35 -1.65 -1.11
CA TYR A 71 1.90 -1.50 -1.25
C TYR A 71 1.12 -1.50 0.07
N ARG A 72 1.68 -2.03 1.16
CA ARG A 72 1.13 -1.92 2.51
C ARG A 72 0.89 -0.48 2.95
N ARG A 73 1.59 0.49 2.34
CA ARG A 73 1.39 1.93 2.59
C ARG A 73 0.04 2.41 2.09
N CYS A 74 -0.51 1.85 1.02
CA CYS A 74 -1.82 2.21 0.50
C CYS A 74 -2.90 2.02 1.59
N PHE A 75 -2.81 0.94 2.38
CA PHE A 75 -3.68 0.72 3.56
C PHE A 75 -3.55 1.74 4.69
N ARG A 76 -2.57 2.64 4.66
CA ARG A 76 -2.44 3.72 5.65
C ARG A 76 -2.89 5.06 5.10
N LEU A 77 -2.94 5.19 3.78
CA LEU A 77 -3.21 6.44 3.08
C LEU A 77 -4.66 6.52 2.62
N LEU A 78 -5.32 5.37 2.41
CA LEU A 78 -6.72 5.29 2.03
C LEU A 78 -7.59 4.81 3.20
N PRO A 79 -8.78 5.40 3.41
CA PRO A 79 -9.81 4.86 4.30
C PRO A 79 -10.29 3.48 3.81
N ALA A 80 -11.04 2.74 4.63
CA ALA A 80 -11.57 1.41 4.32
C ALA A 80 -12.70 1.42 3.27
N ASN A 81 -12.49 2.08 2.13
CA ASN A 81 -13.48 2.22 1.07
C ASN A 81 -13.06 1.41 -0.16
N VAL A 82 -13.80 0.33 -0.46
CA VAL A 82 -13.51 -0.59 -1.57
C VAL A 82 -13.40 0.14 -2.91
N LEU A 83 -14.23 1.16 -3.17
CA LEU A 83 -14.20 1.91 -4.44
C LEU A 83 -12.90 2.68 -4.62
N GLN A 84 -12.34 3.26 -3.55
CA GLN A 84 -11.04 3.94 -3.64
C GLN A 84 -9.90 2.97 -3.92
N TYR A 85 -9.95 1.75 -3.38
CA TYR A 85 -8.95 0.73 -3.72
C TYR A 85 -9.14 0.16 -5.12
N ALA A 86 -10.39 0.04 -5.60
CA ALA A 86 -10.66 -0.34 -6.99
C ALA A 86 -10.09 0.69 -7.96
N LEU A 87 -10.33 1.99 -7.69
CA LEU A 87 -9.73 3.09 -8.44
C LEU A 87 -8.20 3.06 -8.37
N LEU A 88 -7.61 2.81 -7.19
CA LEU A 88 -6.16 2.70 -7.06
C LEU A 88 -5.60 1.52 -7.89
N CYS A 89 -6.31 0.39 -7.94
CA CYS A 89 -5.90 -0.75 -8.77
C CYS A 89 -5.97 -0.39 -10.26
N GLU A 90 -7.00 0.35 -10.68
CA GLU A 90 -7.11 0.88 -12.05
C GLU A 90 -5.97 1.86 -12.37
N THR A 91 -5.62 2.75 -11.44
CA THR A 91 -4.45 3.62 -11.57
C THR A 91 -3.17 2.82 -11.81
N TYR A 92 -2.94 1.73 -11.08
CA TYR A 92 -1.77 0.88 -11.32
C TYR A 92 -1.78 0.26 -12.73
N ASP A 93 -2.95 -0.14 -13.23
CA ASP A 93 -3.09 -0.70 -14.58
C ASP A 93 -2.79 0.35 -15.65
N ILE A 94 -3.33 1.57 -15.51
CA ILE A 94 -3.04 2.73 -16.38
C ILE A 94 -1.53 3.03 -16.37
N LEU A 95 -0.91 3.02 -15.19
CA LEU A 95 0.52 3.28 -15.03
C LEU A 95 1.41 2.16 -15.59
N GLY A 96 0.82 1.03 -16.01
CA GLY A 96 1.54 -0.15 -16.49
C GLY A 96 2.28 -0.90 -15.39
N VAL A 97 1.84 -0.78 -14.14
CA VAL A 97 2.49 -1.39 -12.98
C VAL A 97 1.90 -2.77 -12.70
N HIS A 98 2.68 -3.82 -12.97
CA HIS A 98 2.26 -5.18 -12.68
C HIS A 98 2.36 -5.52 -11.18
N ILE A 99 1.27 -5.27 -10.43
CA ILE A 99 1.20 -5.53 -8.97
C ILE A 99 1.51 -6.99 -8.63
N LEU A 100 0.93 -7.93 -9.40
CA LEU A 100 1.10 -9.36 -9.15
C LEU A 100 2.46 -9.90 -9.63
N ARG A 101 3.14 -9.21 -10.56
CA ARG A 101 4.41 -9.66 -11.17
C ARG A 101 4.38 -11.13 -11.63
N GLY A 102 3.25 -11.59 -12.16
CA GLY A 102 3.06 -12.99 -12.58
C GLY A 102 2.96 -14.02 -11.45
N GLN A 103 2.84 -13.59 -10.19
CA GLN A 103 2.71 -14.49 -9.05
C GLN A 103 1.36 -15.24 -9.07
N THR A 104 1.40 -16.53 -8.74
CA THR A 104 0.22 -17.37 -8.64
C THR A 104 -0.59 -17.03 -7.38
N ILE A 105 -1.87 -17.43 -7.37
CA ILE A 105 -2.75 -17.31 -6.20
C ILE A 105 -2.10 -17.95 -4.98
N ASP A 106 -1.56 -19.16 -5.13
CA ASP A 106 -0.94 -19.90 -4.03
C ASP A 106 0.28 -19.15 -3.45
N TYR A 107 1.14 -18.59 -4.31
CA TYR A 107 2.29 -17.79 -3.87
C TYR A 107 1.86 -16.53 -3.10
N ILE A 108 0.80 -15.85 -3.54
CA ILE A 108 0.25 -14.68 -2.84
C ILE A 108 -0.29 -15.09 -1.47
N ILE A 109 -1.02 -16.21 -1.39
CA ILE A 109 -1.58 -16.73 -0.14
C ILE A 109 -0.47 -17.13 0.84
N GLU A 110 0.60 -17.77 0.37
CA GLU A 110 1.79 -18.05 1.18
C GLU A 110 2.43 -16.76 1.71
N GLY A 111 2.53 -15.74 0.87
CA GLY A 111 2.98 -14.40 1.27
C GLY A 111 2.11 -13.80 2.39
N VAL A 112 0.79 -13.88 2.29
CA VAL A 112 -0.12 -13.43 3.36
C VAL A 112 0.10 -14.21 4.65
N LYS A 113 0.42 -15.50 4.54
CA LYS A 113 0.71 -16.40 5.67
C LYS A 113 2.15 -16.37 6.15
N SER A 114 3.02 -15.54 5.58
CA SER A 114 4.47 -15.57 5.84
C SER A 114 4.87 -15.19 7.28
N ASN A 115 3.91 -14.72 8.09
CA ASN A 115 4.12 -14.44 9.50
C ASN A 115 3.72 -15.62 10.43
N ARG A 116 3.28 -16.76 9.87
CA ARG A 116 3.05 -17.99 10.64
C ARG A 116 4.40 -18.57 11.08
N GLY A 117 4.71 -18.51 12.36
CA GLY A 117 5.71 -19.40 12.97
C GLY A 117 6.73 -18.79 13.93
N ASN A 118 6.92 -17.46 13.98
CA ASN A 118 8.02 -16.88 14.77
C ASN A 118 7.58 -15.76 15.72
N TYR A 119 6.58 -16.01 16.57
CA TYR A 119 6.32 -15.09 17.68
C TYR A 119 7.45 -15.16 18.71
N ARG A 120 8.58 -14.50 18.42
CA ARG A 120 9.57 -14.07 19.39
C ARG A 120 9.40 -12.57 19.60
N PRO A 121 8.89 -12.11 20.76
CA PRO A 121 8.41 -10.74 20.95
C PRO A 121 9.41 -9.62 20.60
N ASN A 122 10.71 -9.91 20.48
CA ASN A 122 11.77 -8.89 20.46
C ASN A 122 12.79 -8.95 19.30
N SER A 123 12.48 -9.53 18.14
CA SER A 123 13.44 -9.51 17.00
C SER A 123 12.93 -8.69 15.81
N GLY A 124 13.81 -7.85 15.23
CA GLY A 124 13.55 -7.08 14.00
C GLY A 124 13.08 -7.92 12.80
N HIS A 125 13.33 -9.23 12.85
CA HIS A 125 12.81 -10.24 11.91
C HIS A 125 11.27 -10.22 11.82
N ASN A 126 10.57 -9.93 12.93
CA ASN A 126 9.10 -9.85 12.93
C ASN A 126 8.57 -8.63 12.19
N LYS A 127 9.31 -7.52 12.16
CA LYS A 127 8.88 -6.31 11.42
C LYS A 127 8.94 -6.55 9.91
N ALA A 128 10.01 -7.18 9.43
CA ALA A 128 10.18 -7.52 8.02
C ALA A 128 9.14 -8.56 7.55
N ALA A 129 8.90 -9.62 8.33
CA ALA A 129 7.88 -10.62 8.01
C ALA A 129 6.47 -10.01 7.95
N LYS A 130 6.11 -9.14 8.91
CA LYS A 130 4.84 -8.39 8.88
C LYS A 130 4.75 -7.47 7.67
N ALA A 131 5.83 -6.81 7.28
CA ALA A 131 5.84 -5.95 6.10
C ALA A 131 5.54 -6.76 4.82
N LYS A 132 6.22 -7.90 4.63
CA LYS A 132 5.98 -8.82 3.52
C LYS A 132 4.53 -9.34 3.49
N ALA A 133 4.00 -9.78 4.63
CA ALA A 133 2.62 -10.26 4.73
C ALA A 133 1.60 -9.16 4.38
N ARG A 134 1.86 -7.91 4.79
CA ARG A 134 0.98 -6.77 4.47
C ARG A 134 1.07 -6.34 3.01
N ASP A 135 2.25 -6.42 2.38
CA ASP A 135 2.37 -6.20 0.93
C ASP A 135 1.65 -7.30 0.15
N ALA A 136 1.76 -8.56 0.59
CA ALA A 136 1.01 -9.68 0.03
C ALA A 136 -0.51 -9.52 0.22
N ALA A 137 -0.96 -8.93 1.33
CA ALA A 137 -2.37 -8.59 1.53
C ALA A 137 -2.88 -7.59 0.50
N PHE A 138 -2.05 -6.61 0.08
CA PHE A 138 -2.45 -5.71 -1.01
C PHE A 138 -2.54 -6.44 -2.34
N LYS A 139 -1.61 -7.36 -2.63
CA LYS A 139 -1.69 -8.21 -3.83
C LYS A 139 -2.94 -9.09 -3.82
N LEU A 140 -3.31 -9.64 -2.66
CA LEU A 140 -4.56 -10.38 -2.49
C LEU A 140 -5.77 -9.48 -2.77
N LEU A 141 -5.79 -8.24 -2.27
CA LEU A 141 -6.84 -7.27 -2.57
C LEU A 141 -6.93 -6.96 -4.07
N TYR A 142 -5.79 -6.68 -4.71
CA TYR A 142 -5.71 -6.44 -6.15
C TYR A 142 -6.26 -7.66 -6.92
N LEU A 143 -5.86 -8.88 -6.54
CA LEU A 143 -6.38 -10.12 -7.13
C LEU A 143 -7.90 -10.25 -6.95
N ILE A 144 -8.46 -9.90 -5.78
CA ILE A 144 -9.91 -9.92 -5.57
C ILE A 144 -10.61 -8.92 -6.50
N LEU A 145 -10.07 -7.71 -6.65
CA LEU A 145 -10.72 -6.63 -7.39
C LEU A 145 -10.54 -6.73 -8.93
N ARG A 146 -9.41 -7.26 -9.39
CA ARG A 146 -8.99 -7.23 -10.81
C ARG A 146 -8.60 -8.59 -11.38
N GLY A 147 -8.50 -9.61 -10.53
CA GLY A 147 -8.00 -10.92 -10.95
C GLY A 147 -8.99 -11.70 -11.80
N ASP A 148 -8.44 -12.36 -12.81
CA ASP A 148 -9.10 -13.41 -13.56
C ASP A 148 -8.89 -14.74 -12.85
N PHE A 149 -9.96 -15.48 -12.62
CA PHE A 149 -9.94 -16.79 -11.96
C PHE A 149 -10.14 -17.87 -13.01
N LYS A 150 -9.22 -18.84 -13.03
CA LYS A 150 -9.30 -19.95 -14.00
C LYS A 150 -10.32 -20.98 -13.55
N ASP A 151 -10.42 -21.20 -12.24
CA ASP A 151 -11.39 -22.10 -11.63
C ASP A 151 -12.36 -21.29 -10.77
N GLU A 152 -13.56 -21.09 -11.29
CA GLU A 152 -14.63 -20.30 -10.66
C GLU A 152 -15.14 -20.90 -9.32
N THR A 153 -14.72 -22.11 -8.96
CA THR A 153 -15.12 -22.76 -7.71
C THR A 153 -13.97 -22.84 -6.71
N ARG A 154 -12.80 -23.31 -7.16
CA ARG A 154 -11.64 -23.55 -6.28
C ARG A 154 -10.91 -22.27 -5.94
N ASP A 155 -10.76 -21.35 -6.88
CA ASP A 155 -10.00 -20.11 -6.66
C ASP A 155 -10.74 -19.19 -5.65
N PRO A 156 -12.05 -18.96 -5.76
CA PRO A 156 -12.78 -18.19 -4.74
C PRO A 156 -12.71 -18.81 -3.35
N LEU A 157 -12.73 -20.15 -3.24
CA LEU A 157 -12.60 -20.84 -1.96
C LEU A 157 -11.20 -20.67 -1.35
N LYS A 158 -10.14 -20.75 -2.16
CA LYS A 158 -8.76 -20.46 -1.72
C LYS A 158 -8.64 -19.03 -1.20
N ILE A 159 -9.19 -18.08 -1.94
CA ILE A 159 -9.18 -16.66 -1.59
C ILE A 159 -9.98 -16.43 -0.30
N PHE A 160 -11.16 -17.02 -0.17
CA PHE A 160 -11.96 -16.95 1.06
C PHE A 160 -11.14 -17.40 2.28
N ASN A 161 -10.45 -18.53 2.20
CA ASN A 161 -9.63 -19.02 3.30
C ASN A 161 -8.44 -18.09 3.62
N ALA A 162 -7.87 -17.42 2.62
CA ALA A 162 -6.83 -16.42 2.81
C ALA A 162 -7.36 -15.14 3.47
N VAL A 163 -8.53 -14.67 3.04
CA VAL A 163 -9.25 -13.53 3.64
C VAL A 163 -9.59 -13.83 5.10
N LEU A 164 -10.13 -15.01 5.39
CA LEU A 164 -10.44 -15.43 6.75
C LEU A 164 -9.18 -15.45 7.64
N PHE A 165 -8.06 -15.97 7.13
CA PHE A 165 -6.79 -15.96 7.85
C PHE A 165 -6.32 -14.52 8.14
N LEU A 166 -6.38 -13.64 7.15
CA LEU A 166 -6.00 -12.23 7.30
C LEU A 166 -6.84 -11.52 8.36
N ILE A 167 -8.16 -11.71 8.35
CA ILE A 167 -9.06 -11.09 9.32
C ILE A 167 -8.82 -11.66 10.72
N SER A 168 -8.38 -12.90 10.83
CA SER A 168 -8.11 -13.57 12.10
C SER A 168 -6.84 -13.12 12.82
N ASP A 169 -5.97 -12.36 12.17
CA ASP A 169 -4.68 -11.91 12.72
C ASP A 169 -4.63 -10.39 12.90
N PRO A 170 -5.18 -9.86 14.01
CA PRO A 170 -5.18 -8.44 14.31
C PRO A 170 -3.78 -7.89 14.67
N ILE A 171 -2.82 -8.76 14.99
CA ILE A 171 -1.43 -8.39 15.31
C ILE A 171 -0.67 -8.03 14.05
N THR A 172 -0.92 -8.76 12.96
CA THR A 172 -0.30 -8.51 11.65
C THR A 172 -1.09 -7.48 10.86
N PHE A 173 -2.41 -7.64 10.73
CA PHE A 173 -3.23 -6.82 9.83
C PHE A 173 -4.05 -5.81 10.62
N LYS A 174 -3.90 -4.52 10.28
CA LYS A 174 -4.63 -3.43 10.95
C LYS A 174 -6.12 -3.44 10.59
N PRO A 175 -7.01 -2.86 11.42
CA PRO A 175 -8.46 -2.82 11.16
C PRO A 175 -8.81 -2.41 9.73
N ASN A 176 -8.24 -1.29 9.26
CA ASN A 176 -8.45 -0.78 7.89
C ASN A 176 -8.18 -1.83 6.80
N THR A 177 -7.07 -2.57 6.91
CA THR A 177 -6.72 -3.65 5.96
C THR A 177 -7.71 -4.80 6.02
N ARG A 178 -8.11 -5.23 7.23
CA ARG A 178 -9.04 -6.35 7.41
C ARG A 178 -10.42 -6.01 6.85
N GLU A 179 -10.90 -4.80 7.13
CA GLU A 179 -12.20 -4.30 6.71
C GLU A 179 -12.29 -4.22 5.18
N VAL A 180 -11.35 -3.55 4.52
CA VAL A 180 -11.40 -3.40 3.06
C VAL A 180 -11.24 -4.73 2.32
N VAL A 181 -10.35 -5.62 2.78
CA VAL A 181 -10.17 -6.93 2.14
C VAL A 181 -11.43 -7.79 2.30
N ARG A 182 -12.07 -7.74 3.47
CA ARG A 182 -13.36 -8.40 3.71
C ARG A 182 -14.44 -7.85 2.79
N ALA A 183 -14.57 -6.52 2.74
CA ALA A 183 -15.59 -5.85 1.95
C ALA A 183 -15.40 -6.12 0.45
N ALA A 184 -14.17 -6.03 -0.06
CA ALA A 184 -13.86 -6.37 -1.45
C ALA A 184 -14.23 -7.81 -1.80
N TRP A 185 -13.94 -8.77 -0.91
CA TRP A 185 -14.33 -10.17 -1.12
C TRP A 185 -15.85 -10.34 -1.20
N ARG A 186 -16.60 -9.68 -0.30
CA ARG A 186 -18.07 -9.71 -0.31
C ARG A 186 -18.66 -9.12 -1.58
N THR A 187 -18.06 -8.05 -2.10
CA THR A 187 -18.54 -7.40 -3.32
C THR A 187 -18.24 -8.24 -4.56
N ARG A 188 -17.09 -8.93 -4.60
CA ARG A 188 -16.66 -9.68 -5.79
C ARG A 188 -17.32 -11.04 -5.93
N PHE A 189 -17.49 -11.78 -4.83
CA PHE A 189 -17.88 -13.19 -4.86
C PHE A 189 -19.28 -13.40 -4.30
N ILE A 190 -20.00 -14.37 -4.87
CA ILE A 190 -21.29 -14.83 -4.34
C ILE A 190 -21.01 -15.61 -3.05
N ALA A 191 -21.18 -14.95 -1.91
CA ALA A 191 -20.89 -15.54 -0.61
C ALA A 191 -22.08 -16.35 -0.08
N SER A 192 -21.82 -17.58 0.37
CA SER A 192 -22.80 -18.34 1.14
C SER A 192 -23.07 -17.69 2.51
N LYS A 193 -24.26 -17.94 3.07
CA LYS A 193 -24.62 -17.47 4.42
C LYS A 193 -23.60 -17.91 5.48
N GLU A 194 -23.03 -19.10 5.33
CA GLU A 194 -22.02 -19.63 6.26
C GLU A 194 -20.69 -18.87 6.15
N GLN A 195 -20.23 -18.56 4.94
CA GLN A 195 -19.02 -17.77 4.73
C GLN A 195 -19.16 -16.36 5.34
N ILE A 196 -20.32 -15.72 5.15
CA ILE A 196 -20.62 -14.40 5.72
C ILE A 196 -20.55 -14.48 7.25
N ARG A 197 -21.28 -15.42 7.87
CA ARG A 197 -21.29 -15.62 9.33
C ARG A 197 -19.90 -15.84 9.91
N ARG A 198 -19.05 -16.62 9.24
CA ARG A 198 -17.67 -16.87 9.67
C ARG A 198 -16.82 -15.61 9.65
N LEU A 199 -17.00 -14.75 8.64
CA LEU A 199 -16.31 -13.47 8.57
C LEU A 199 -16.76 -12.50 9.67
N ASP A 200 -18.07 -12.45 9.95
CA ASP A 200 -18.64 -11.58 10.99
C ASP A 200 -18.20 -12.00 12.40
N ARG A 201 -18.30 -13.30 12.71
CA ARG A 201 -17.86 -13.85 14.02
C ARG A 201 -16.42 -13.49 14.33
N GLN A 202 -15.54 -13.49 13.31
CA GLN A 202 -14.13 -13.17 13.52
C GLN A 202 -13.92 -11.68 13.79
N GLU A 203 -14.71 -10.81 13.19
CA GLU A 203 -14.68 -9.38 13.49
C GLU A 203 -15.18 -9.08 14.90
N GLU A 204 -16.30 -9.68 15.32
CA GLU A 204 -16.81 -9.58 16.68
C GLU A 204 -15.78 -10.04 17.71
N THR A 205 -15.14 -11.19 17.46
CA THR A 205 -14.06 -11.70 18.32
C THR A 205 -12.90 -10.72 18.41
N ASN A 206 -12.53 -10.08 17.31
CA ASN A 206 -11.46 -9.08 17.29
C ASN A 206 -11.84 -7.80 18.04
N ALA A 207 -13.09 -7.35 17.92
CA ALA A 207 -13.59 -6.18 18.64
C ALA A 207 -13.56 -6.41 20.16
N VAL A 208 -14.02 -7.58 20.62
CA VAL A 208 -13.94 -7.97 22.05
C VAL A 208 -12.50 -7.99 22.54
N LYS A 209 -11.57 -8.59 21.78
CA LYS A 209 -10.14 -8.61 22.14
C LYS A 209 -9.54 -7.21 22.21
N GLN A 210 -9.95 -6.31 21.32
CA GLN A 210 -9.47 -4.93 21.31
C GLN A 210 -9.99 -4.13 22.50
N ALA A 211 -11.27 -4.27 22.83
CA ALA A 211 -11.88 -3.62 24.00
C ALA A 211 -11.26 -4.13 25.31
N ALA A 212 -11.03 -5.45 25.43
CA ALA A 212 -10.37 -6.03 26.59
C ALA A 212 -8.93 -5.52 26.78
N LYS A 213 -8.20 -5.31 25.66
CA LYS A 213 -6.86 -4.72 25.72
C LYS A 213 -6.90 -3.26 26.18
N GLN A 214 -7.82 -2.46 25.64
CA GLN A 214 -7.98 -1.06 26.04
C GLN A 214 -8.31 -0.93 27.53
N ALA A 215 -9.25 -1.76 28.03
CA ALA A 215 -9.59 -1.78 29.46
C ALA A 215 -8.42 -2.21 30.36
N ALA A 216 -7.51 -3.07 29.88
CA ALA A 216 -6.31 -3.46 30.62
C ALA A 216 -5.23 -2.38 30.62
N ASP A 217 -5.09 -1.62 29.52
CA ASP A 217 -4.15 -0.52 29.40
C ASP A 217 -4.63 0.71 30.24
N ASP A 218 -5.94 0.97 30.30
CA ASP A 218 -6.53 2.07 31.11
C ASP A 218 -6.49 1.81 32.63
N ASN A 219 -6.40 0.55 33.07
CA ASN A 219 -6.26 0.19 34.49
C ASN A 219 -4.79 0.28 34.99
N GLY A 220 -3.86 0.70 34.12
CA GLY A 220 -2.41 0.80 34.41
C GLY A 220 -1.88 2.22 34.64
N ASP A 221 -2.72 3.26 34.65
CA ASP A 221 -2.30 4.65 34.84
C ASP A 221 -2.44 5.11 36.30
N ILE A 222 -1.37 4.89 37.08
CA ILE A 222 -1.04 5.67 38.29
C ILE A 222 0.47 5.94 38.24
N THR A 223 0.87 7.06 37.63
CA THR A 223 1.55 8.22 38.27
C THR A 223 2.27 9.07 37.22
N THR A 224 1.85 10.33 37.16
CA THR A 224 2.59 11.52 36.70
C THR A 224 4.08 11.49 37.05
N ASP A 225 4.92 11.86 36.09
CA ASP A 225 6.03 12.78 36.35
C ASP A 225 6.25 13.68 35.13
N GLU A 226 6.19 14.98 35.40
CA GLU A 226 6.42 16.09 34.48
C GLU A 226 7.90 16.17 34.11
N GLU A 227 8.24 16.17 32.82
CA GLU A 227 9.52 16.72 32.37
C GLU A 227 9.31 17.85 31.36
N LYS A 228 9.74 19.02 31.81
CA LYS A 228 9.62 20.35 31.22
C LYS A 228 10.22 20.44 29.83
N TYR A 229 9.46 21.05 28.92
CA TYR A 229 10.03 21.73 27.76
C TYR A 229 11.01 22.81 28.22
N ASN A 230 12.23 22.78 27.69
CA ASN A 230 13.07 23.97 27.64
C ASN A 230 13.37 24.28 26.17
N GLU A 231 12.90 25.45 25.75
CA GLU A 231 13.13 26.05 24.44
C GLU A 231 14.59 26.52 24.29
N GLY A 232 15.08 26.54 23.05
CA GLY A 232 16.23 27.35 22.65
C GLY A 232 17.17 26.65 21.68
N PHE A 233 17.14 27.03 20.41
CA PHE A 233 18.05 28.06 19.88
C PHE A 233 17.68 28.38 18.42
N ARG A 234 17.74 29.69 18.12
CA ARG A 234 17.74 30.29 16.79
C ARG A 234 18.90 29.80 15.94
#